data_AF-A0A2V8Z7I0-F1
#
_entry.id   AF-A0A2V8Z7I0-F1
#
_cell.length_a   1.000
_cell.length_b   1.000
_cell.length_c   1.000
_cell.angle_alpha   90.00
_cell.angle_beta   90.00
_cell.angle_gamma   90.00
#
_symmetry.space_group_name_H-M   'P 1'
#
loop_
_entity.id
_entity.type
_entity.pdbx_description
1 polymer ?
#
loop_
_entity_poly.entity_id
_entity_poly.type
_entity_poly.pdbx_seq_one_letter_code
_entity_poly.pdbx_strand_id
1 'polypeptide(L)' 'MWPANPRELGKEVPIGKGKVDFPRIIERQRQLNYRGAVTIEREISGPQQVADVRDAKTTYLENLIG' A
#
# COMPACT_ATOMS: atom_id res chain seq x y z
N MET A 1 2.87 8.87 -10.40
CA MET A 1 3.12 9.44 -11.74
C MET A 1 2.73 8.40 -12.77
N TRP A 2 2.02 8.78 -13.84
CA TRP A 2 1.76 7.83 -14.93
C TRP A 2 3.07 7.59 -15.70
N PRO A 3 3.37 6.35 -16.10
CA PRO A 3 4.60 6.06 -16.82
C PRO A 3 4.58 6.76 -18.18
N ALA A 4 5.69 7.40 -18.54
CA ALA A 4 5.86 7.98 -19.88
C ALA A 4 6.14 6.90 -20.93
N ASN A 5 6.69 5.75 -20.49
CA ASN A 5 6.91 4.57 -21.31
C ASN A 5 5.73 3.58 -21.12
N PRO A 6 4.97 3.25 -22.18
CA PRO A 6 3.83 2.33 -22.07
C PRO A 6 4.22 0.89 -21.74
N ARG A 7 5.51 0.53 -21.77
CA ARG A 7 6.03 -0.78 -21.34
C ARG A 7 6.39 -0.84 -19.86
N GLU A 8 6.29 0.28 -19.15
CA GLU A 8 6.64 0.36 -17.73
C GLU A 8 5.39 0.61 -16.89
N LEU A 9 5.43 0.19 -15.62
CA LEU A 9 4.43 0.57 -14.63
C LEU A 9 4.78 1.95 -14.04
N GLY A 10 3.79 2.56 -13.39
CA GLY A 10 4.04 3.79 -12.63
C GLY A 10 5.08 3.56 -11.53
N LYS A 11 5.84 4.61 -11.19
CA LYS A 11 6.82 4.54 -10.10
C LYS A 11 6.14 4.20 -8.77
N GLU A 12 6.64 3.17 -8.09
CA GLU A 12 6.22 2.81 -6.74
C GLU A 12 6.46 3.95 -5.75
N VAL A 13 5.52 4.14 -4.82
CA VAL A 13 5.57 5.15 -3.77
C VAL A 13 5.02 4.55 -2.47
N PRO A 14 5.35 5.14 -1.30
CA PRO A 14 4.78 4.72 -0.02
C PRO A 14 3.25 4.70 -0.04
N ILE A 15 2.66 3.86 0.81
CA ILE A 15 1.20 3.73 0.93
C ILE A 15 0.56 5.11 1.19
N GLY A 16 -0.62 5.34 0.62
CA GLY A 16 -1.32 6.62 0.75
C GLY A 16 -0.70 7.81 0.01
N LYS A 17 0.49 7.66 -0.60
CA LYS A 17 1.11 8.67 -1.49
C LYS A 17 0.91 8.38 -2.98
N GLY A 18 0.35 7.21 -3.28
CA GLY A 18 0.01 6.76 -4.63
C GLY A 18 -1.40 7.12 -5.07
N LYS A 19 -1.88 6.44 -6.11
CA LYS A 19 -3.25 6.59 -6.65
C LYS A 19 -4.19 5.46 -6.25
N VAL A 20 -3.74 4.54 -5.42
CA VAL A 20 -4.53 3.38 -4.99
C VAL A 20 -5.56 3.82 -3.96
N ASP A 21 -6.81 3.44 -4.17
CA ASP A 21 -7.91 3.63 -3.23
C ASP A 21 -7.96 2.47 -2.23
N PHE A 22 -7.02 2.48 -1.28
CA PHE A 22 -6.93 1.45 -0.24
C PHE A 22 -8.20 1.33 0.63
N PRO A 23 -8.86 2.43 1.06
CA PRO A 23 -10.10 2.32 1.82
C PRO A 23 -11.16 1.45 1.12
N ARG A 24 -11.36 1.66 -0.19
CA ARG A 24 -12.31 0.87 -0.99
C ARG A 24 -11.89 -0.59 -1.12
N ILE A 25 -10.59 -0.87 -1.28
CA ILE A 25 -10.07 -2.24 -1.33
C ILE A 25 -10.34 -2.96 -0.01
N ILE A 26 -9.99 -2.35 1.13
CA ILE A 26 -10.20 -2.96 2.44
C ILE A 26 -11.69 -3.15 2.73
N GLU A 27 -12.55 -2.18 2.38
CA GLU A 27 -14.00 -2.32 2.45
C GLU A 27 -14.49 -3.55 1.68
N ARG A 28 -14.04 -3.71 0.43
CA ARG A 28 -14.44 -4.86 -0.40
C ARG A 28 -13.95 -6.19 0.17
N GLN A 29 -12.74 -6.24 0.72
CA GLN A 29 -12.22 -7.43 1.38
C GLN A 29 -13.07 -7.82 2.59
N ARG A 30 -13.52 -6.86 3.40
CA ARG A 30 -14.46 -7.12 4.51
C ARG A 30 -15.80 -7.68 4.02
N GLN A 31 -16.38 -7.11 2.97
CA GLN A 31 -17.64 -7.57 2.37
C GLN A 31 -17.55 -9.02 1.86
N LEU A 32 -16.37 -9.41 1.38
CA LEU A 32 -16.09 -10.78 0.90
C LEU A 32 -15.72 -11.75 2.03
N ASN A 33 -15.85 -11.32 3.29
CA ASN A 33 -15.45 -12.10 4.47
C ASN A 33 -13.99 -12.57 4.41
N TYR A 34 -13.10 -11.77 3.80
CA TYR A 34 -11.68 -12.05 3.83
C TYR A 34 -11.16 -11.91 5.27
N ARG A 35 -10.39 -12.92 5.71
CA ARG A 35 -9.80 -13.01 7.06
C ARG A 35 -8.29 -13.29 7.03
N GLY A 36 -7.69 -13.28 5.84
CA GLY A 36 -6.26 -13.47 5.69
C GLY A 36 -5.45 -12.23 6.09
N ALA A 37 -4.12 -12.39 6.08
CA ALA A 37 -3.21 -11.30 6.40
C ALA A 37 -3.20 -10.22 5.31
N VAL A 38 -2.94 -8.97 5.72
CA VAL A 38 -2.59 -7.88 4.81
C VAL A 38 -1.08 -7.65 4.93
N THR A 39 -0.35 -7.96 3.87
CA THR A 39 1.12 -7.85 3.81
C THR A 39 1.53 -6.54 3.15
N ILE A 40 2.58 -5.90 3.66
CA ILE A 40 3.20 -4.71 3.07
C ILE A 40 4.45 -5.15 2.32
N GLU A 41 4.47 -4.92 1.01
CA GLU A 41 5.66 -5.12 0.16
C GLU A 41 6.13 -3.74 -0.33
N ARG A 42 7.30 -3.31 0.17
CA ARG A 42 7.93 -2.05 -0.22
C ARG A 42 9.22 -2.37 -0.98
N GLU A 43 9.24 -2.16 -2.28
CA GLU A 43 10.29 -2.68 -3.17
C GLU A 43 11.46 -1.70 -3.35
N ILE A 44 11.97 -1.17 -2.23
CA ILE A 44 13.21 -0.39 -2.20
C ILE A 44 14.22 -1.01 -1.24
N SER A 45 15.49 -0.69 -1.43
CA SER A 45 16.57 -1.14 -0.54
C SER A 45 17.00 -0.05 0.45
N GLY A 46 17.58 -0.50 1.57
CA GLY A 46 18.16 0.38 2.58
C GLY A 46 17.19 0.80 3.69
N PRO A 47 17.65 1.67 4.62
CA PRO A 47 16.92 1.99 5.85
C PRO A 47 15.52 2.59 5.61
N GLN A 48 15.33 3.27 4.49
CA GLN A 48 14.05 3.87 4.12
C GLN A 48 12.96 2.81 3.92
N GLN A 49 13.29 1.59 3.48
CA GLN A 49 12.32 0.51 3.31
C GLN A 49 11.60 0.21 4.63
N VAL A 50 12.38 0.07 5.71
CA VAL A 50 11.84 -0.25 7.04
C VAL A 50 11.07 0.96 7.61
N ALA A 51 11.55 2.18 7.38
CA ALA A 51 10.86 3.39 7.80
C ALA A 51 9.48 3.52 7.11
N ASP A 52 9.43 3.32 5.79
CA ASP A 52 8.19 3.33 5.02
C ASP A 52 7.21 2.25 5.49
N VAL A 53 7.68 1.03 5.76
CA VAL A 53 6.83 -0.07 6.25
C VAL A 53 6.25 0.24 7.63
N ARG A 54 7.05 0.81 8.54
CA ARG A 54 6.57 1.19 9.88
C ARG A 54 5.52 2.29 9.80
N ASP A 55 5.80 3.35 9.04
CA ASP A 55 4.86 4.46 8.86
C ASP A 55 3.55 3.94 8.23
N ALA A 56 3.65 3.17 7.15
CA ALA A 56 2.50 2.54 6.48
C ALA A 56 1.61 1.74 7.44
N LYS A 57 2.21 0.96 8.35
CA LYS A 57 1.47 0.22 9.38
C LYS A 57 0.78 1.16 10.35
N THR A 58 1.53 2.04 11.02
CA THR A 58 1.05 2.79 12.19
C THR A 58 0.18 3.99 11.85
N THR A 59 0.41 4.65 10.71
CA THR A 59 -0.31 5.89 10.37
C THR A 59 -1.45 5.67 9.38
N TYR A 60 -1.43 4.55 8.64
CA TYR A 60 -2.39 4.30 7.58
C TYR A 60 -3.21 3.02 7.77
N LEU A 61 -2.58 1.84 7.80
CA LEU A 61 -3.31 0.57 7.76
C LEU A 61 -4.05 0.25 9.07
N GLU A 62 -3.49 0.56 10.23
CA GLU A 62 -4.17 0.36 11.52
C GLU A 62 -5.49 1.14 11.58
N ASN A 63 -5.55 2.34 11.00
CA ASN A 63 -6.77 3.15 10.93
C ASN A 63 -7.82 2.62 9.93
N LEU A 64 -7.41 1.80 8.97
CA LEU A 64 -8.30 1.28 7.91
C LEU A 64 -8.80 -0.15 8.19
N ILE A 65 -8.01 -0.95 8.90
CA ILE A 65 -8.27 -2.37 9.14
C ILE A 65 -8.75 -2.61 10.59
N GLY A 66 -8.28 -1.80 11.54
CA GLY A 66 -8.60 -1.90 12.96
C GLY A 66 -10.02 -1.53 13.34
#